data_AF-A0A1G9A609-F1
#
_entry.id   AF-A0A1G9A609-F1
#
_cell.length_a   1.000
_cell.length_b   1.000
_cell.length_c   1.000
_cell.angle_alpha   90.00
_cell.angle_beta   90.00
_cell.angle_gamma   90.00
#
_symmetry.space_group_name_H-M   'P 1'
#
loop_
_entity.id
_entity.type
_entity.pdbx_description
1 polymer ?
#
loop_
_entity_poly.entity_id
_entity_poly.type
_entity_poly.pdbx_seq_one_letter_code
_entity_poly.pdbx_strand_id
1 'polypeptide(L)'
;MRKLLPLLSLSLSLTSFGQSNTEPYIPDTKTGCLVVAQNFFPLDSLTIRWDGACKNKMAHGIGTLTYFISNKEVATYQGNVANGSPNGAGKFSSPNGFRWEGNFVNGVLNGKGRVLFPDSTKKLEGNFYDGEILDLEEKYLRALKRNVVSSTDSTALYTNDRNQNELFYYSLIPEGTVEGVIVLLPGTGDRVEYTLSSTKELCQNAFDHHLAVISLSLNQRLTLNDEVLRFINLAFEDAIRNYSVPKDKWIIGGFSMGGLFSLRYTELSVQDRSKTTVIPLAAFSVDGPTDLARMYHTFEVALERSPNKAEPTYALNEFNKYIGGPPETNKENYIYFSTFSHAQKDGGNAAYLADLPVRIYNDVDVTWWLDNRNTDLYGMNALDQSAMIRLLNSLGNQEAEFINSFGKGYRLDGSRHPHSWSIVDPTEFIAWIQRILTHSH
;
A
#
# COMPACT_ATOMS: atom_id res chain seq x y z
N MET A 1 -2.07 -21.60 -29.64
CA MET A 1 -2.17 -21.76 -28.17
C MET A 1 -1.56 -20.57 -27.44
N ARG A 2 -2.14 -19.37 -27.62
CA ARG A 2 -1.62 -18.09 -27.11
C ARG A 2 -2.57 -17.50 -26.08
N LYS A 3 -2.02 -17.20 -24.89
CA LYS A 3 -2.33 -16.10 -23.96
C LYS A 3 -3.83 -15.80 -23.72
N LEU A 4 -4.42 -16.45 -22.72
CA LEU A 4 -5.44 -15.82 -21.87
C LEU A 4 -4.69 -15.12 -20.74
N LEU A 5 -4.96 -13.82 -20.58
CA LEU A 5 -4.33 -12.89 -19.63
C LEU A 5 -4.15 -13.49 -18.22
N PRO A 6 -3.02 -13.22 -17.53
CA PRO A 6 -2.97 -13.33 -16.08
C PRO A 6 -3.73 -12.12 -15.54
N LEU A 7 -4.94 -12.34 -15.06
CA LEU A 7 -5.65 -11.37 -14.23
C LEU A 7 -5.24 -11.63 -12.78
N LEU A 8 -4.76 -10.55 -12.14
CA LEU A 8 -4.33 -10.39 -10.75
C LEU A 8 -2.93 -10.90 -10.38
N SER A 9 -1.93 -10.15 -10.81
CA SER A 9 -0.91 -9.68 -9.86
C SER A 9 -1.46 -8.46 -9.12
N LEU A 10 -1.04 -8.31 -7.86
CA LEU A 10 -0.59 -7.05 -7.25
C LEU A 10 -1.12 -5.76 -7.90
N SER A 11 -1.87 -4.98 -7.12
CA SER A 11 -1.83 -3.50 -7.15
C SER A 11 -1.33 -2.89 -8.47
N LEU A 12 -2.14 -2.91 -9.53
CA LEU A 12 -2.10 -1.93 -10.63
C LEU A 12 -3.19 -2.25 -11.66
N SER A 13 -4.33 -1.58 -11.52
CA SER A 13 -4.96 -1.01 -12.70
C SER A 13 -5.52 0.36 -12.33
N LEU A 14 -4.76 1.39 -12.73
CA LEU A 14 -5.30 2.69 -13.07
C LEU A 14 -6.48 2.49 -14.03
N THR A 15 -7.67 2.56 -13.49
CA THR A 15 -8.85 3.01 -14.23
C THR A 15 -9.41 4.20 -13.47
N SER A 16 -8.82 5.38 -13.70
CA SER A 16 -9.52 6.64 -13.48
C SER A 16 -10.57 6.77 -14.60
N PHE A 17 -11.69 6.06 -14.45
CA PHE A 17 -12.92 6.46 -15.10
C PHE A 17 -13.84 6.98 -14.01
N GLY A 18 -14.04 8.29 -14.00
CA GLY A 18 -15.22 8.84 -13.37
C GLY A 18 -16.43 8.17 -14.01
N GLN A 19 -17.10 7.30 -13.27
CA GLN A 19 -18.42 6.80 -13.62
C GLN A 19 -19.37 7.16 -12.50
N SER A 20 -20.33 8.02 -12.84
CA SER A 20 -21.48 8.29 -12.00
C SER A 20 -22.36 7.04 -11.93
N ASN A 21 -22.70 6.68 -10.69
CA ASN A 21 -23.99 6.22 -10.18
C ASN A 21 -24.74 5.09 -10.93
N THR A 22 -24.94 4.01 -10.16
CA THR A 22 -25.72 2.77 -10.38
C THR A 22 -24.92 1.61 -10.96
N GLU A 23 -24.61 0.62 -10.11
CA GLU A 23 -24.09 -0.67 -10.57
C GLU A 23 -25.13 -1.28 -11.55
N PRO A 24 -24.73 -1.60 -12.80
CA PRO A 24 -25.71 -2.02 -13.80
C PRO A 24 -26.34 -3.35 -13.41
N TYR A 25 -27.64 -3.51 -13.60
CA TYR A 25 -28.33 -4.76 -13.33
C TYR A 25 -28.26 -5.68 -14.56
N ILE A 26 -27.92 -6.94 -14.34
CA ILE A 26 -27.86 -7.98 -15.37
C ILE A 26 -29.06 -8.92 -15.18
N PRO A 27 -29.95 -9.05 -16.16
CA PRO A 27 -31.03 -10.02 -16.11
C PRO A 27 -30.51 -11.43 -16.42
N ASP A 28 -30.97 -12.41 -15.64
CA ASP A 28 -30.86 -13.83 -16.00
C ASP A 28 -31.60 -14.07 -17.32
N THR A 29 -30.88 -14.64 -18.29
CA THR A 29 -31.41 -14.92 -19.63
C THR A 29 -32.62 -15.86 -19.66
N LYS A 30 -32.82 -16.67 -18.61
CA LYS A 30 -33.94 -17.62 -18.50
C LYS A 30 -35.08 -17.08 -17.65
N THR A 31 -34.77 -16.49 -16.50
CA THR A 31 -35.78 -16.14 -15.48
C THR A 31 -36.12 -14.64 -15.47
N GLY A 32 -35.29 -13.80 -16.10
CA GLY A 32 -35.38 -12.35 -16.01
C GLY A 32 -35.02 -11.79 -14.63
N CYS A 33 -34.54 -12.62 -13.71
CA CYS A 33 -34.15 -12.20 -12.38
C CYS A 33 -32.89 -11.33 -12.43
N LEU A 34 -32.89 -10.20 -11.74
CA LEU A 34 -31.81 -9.23 -11.78
C LEU A 34 -30.73 -9.54 -10.76
N VAL A 35 -29.48 -9.44 -11.21
CA VAL A 35 -28.26 -9.51 -10.42
C VAL A 35 -27.51 -8.19 -10.60
N VAL A 36 -26.86 -7.73 -9.54
CA VAL A 36 -26.03 -6.52 -9.62
C VAL A 36 -24.71 -6.89 -10.29
N ALA A 37 -24.37 -6.20 -11.39
CA ALA A 37 -23.12 -6.41 -12.08
C ALA A 37 -21.96 -6.14 -11.13
N GLN A 38 -21.09 -7.12 -11.03
CA GLN A 38 -19.90 -6.98 -10.22
C GLN A 38 -18.80 -6.29 -11.05
N ASN A 39 -18.20 -5.24 -10.50
CA ASN A 39 -17.25 -4.35 -11.20
C ASN A 39 -15.97 -5.05 -11.72
N PHE A 40 -15.77 -6.33 -11.41
CA PHE A 40 -14.63 -7.14 -11.87
C PHE A 40 -14.84 -7.84 -13.23
N PHE A 41 -16.04 -7.78 -13.82
CA PHE A 41 -16.29 -8.35 -15.15
C PHE A 41 -16.54 -7.25 -16.19
N PRO A 42 -15.99 -7.37 -17.42
CA PRO A 42 -16.40 -6.51 -18.52
C PRO A 42 -17.91 -6.70 -18.75
N LEU A 43 -18.66 -5.61 -18.70
CA LEU A 43 -20.12 -5.65 -18.86
C LEU A 43 -20.53 -6.10 -20.27
N ASP A 44 -19.72 -5.72 -21.26
CA ASP A 44 -19.92 -6.12 -22.64
C ASP A 44 -19.80 -7.65 -22.75
N SER A 45 -20.87 -8.29 -23.22
CA SER A 45 -21.02 -9.75 -23.35
C SER A 45 -21.16 -10.55 -22.04
N LEU A 46 -21.31 -9.88 -20.89
CA LEU A 46 -21.59 -10.53 -19.62
C LEU A 46 -23.04 -11.02 -19.58
N THR A 47 -23.21 -12.31 -19.31
CA THR A 47 -24.52 -12.92 -19.04
C THR A 47 -24.43 -13.73 -17.76
N ILE A 48 -25.58 -13.93 -17.10
CA ILE A 48 -25.66 -14.68 -15.85
C ILE A 48 -26.73 -15.75 -15.90
N ARG A 49 -26.58 -16.74 -15.01
CA ARG A 49 -27.60 -17.73 -14.68
C ARG A 49 -27.73 -17.84 -13.17
N TRP A 50 -28.96 -17.77 -12.66
CA TRP A 50 -29.29 -17.90 -11.25
C TRP A 50 -30.28 -19.06 -11.04
N ASP A 51 -29.97 -19.96 -10.11
CA ASP A 51 -30.83 -21.12 -9.80
C ASP A 51 -31.66 -20.97 -8.50
N GLY A 52 -31.45 -19.89 -7.74
CA GLY A 52 -32.14 -19.64 -6.48
C GLY A 52 -33.43 -18.83 -6.62
N ALA A 53 -33.93 -18.31 -5.49
CA ALA A 53 -35.20 -17.58 -5.49
C ALA A 53 -35.06 -16.19 -6.13
N CYS A 54 -36.16 -15.69 -6.70
CA CYS A 54 -36.26 -14.34 -7.23
C CYS A 54 -37.28 -13.55 -6.43
N LYS A 55 -36.84 -12.54 -5.67
CA LYS A 55 -37.68 -11.70 -4.81
C LYS A 55 -37.63 -10.26 -5.32
N ASN A 56 -38.79 -9.65 -5.56
CA ASN A 56 -38.89 -8.28 -6.09
C ASN A 56 -38.06 -8.07 -7.37
N LYS A 57 -38.10 -9.05 -8.29
CA LYS A 57 -37.29 -9.12 -9.52
C LYS A 57 -35.77 -9.22 -9.32
N MET A 58 -35.27 -9.38 -8.10
CA MET A 58 -33.85 -9.54 -7.82
C MET A 58 -33.52 -10.92 -7.27
N ALA A 59 -32.33 -11.43 -7.58
CA ALA A 59 -31.84 -12.68 -7.03
C ALA A 59 -31.77 -12.59 -5.50
N HIS A 60 -32.26 -13.62 -4.83
CA HIS A 60 -32.41 -13.63 -3.37
C HIS A 60 -32.35 -15.05 -2.79
N GLY A 61 -31.79 -15.19 -1.60
CA GLY A 61 -31.66 -16.45 -0.90
C GLY A 61 -30.46 -17.27 -1.36
N ILE A 62 -30.44 -18.54 -0.96
CA ILE A 62 -29.35 -19.47 -1.27
C ILE A 62 -29.48 -19.98 -2.70
N GLY A 63 -28.37 -20.01 -3.43
CA GLY A 63 -28.30 -20.59 -4.76
C GLY A 63 -26.90 -20.49 -5.37
N THR A 64 -26.85 -20.79 -6.66
CA THR A 64 -25.68 -20.74 -7.53
C THR A 64 -25.89 -19.66 -8.59
N LEU A 65 -24.97 -18.68 -8.60
CA LEU A 65 -24.89 -17.63 -9.60
C LEU A 65 -23.68 -17.89 -10.50
N THR A 66 -23.91 -18.22 -11.76
CA THR A 66 -22.86 -18.45 -12.76
C THR A 66 -22.74 -17.25 -13.69
N TYR A 67 -21.51 -16.79 -13.92
CA TYR A 67 -21.16 -15.68 -14.81
C TYR A 67 -20.52 -16.21 -16.09
N PHE A 68 -20.94 -15.66 -17.23
CA PHE A 68 -20.44 -16.01 -18.55
C PHE A 68 -19.99 -14.77 -19.30
N ILE A 69 -18.82 -14.82 -19.94
CA ILE A 69 -18.35 -13.82 -20.90
C ILE A 69 -18.28 -14.49 -22.25
N SER A 70 -18.98 -13.95 -23.26
CA SER A 70 -19.03 -14.55 -24.59
C SER A 70 -19.38 -16.04 -24.57
N ASN A 71 -20.39 -16.41 -23.76
CA ASN A 71 -20.88 -17.78 -23.52
C ASN A 71 -19.89 -18.76 -22.86
N LYS A 72 -18.73 -18.29 -22.41
CA LYS A 72 -17.79 -19.09 -21.62
C LYS A 72 -17.97 -18.78 -20.14
N GLU A 73 -18.12 -19.81 -19.32
CA GLU A 73 -18.14 -19.64 -17.87
C GLU A 73 -16.81 -19.02 -17.41
N VAL A 74 -16.90 -17.97 -16.61
CA VAL A 74 -15.73 -17.25 -16.07
C VAL A 74 -15.68 -17.27 -14.54
N ALA A 75 -16.84 -17.39 -13.88
CA ALA A 75 -16.93 -17.53 -12.44
C ALA A 75 -18.28 -18.14 -12.03
N THR A 76 -18.27 -18.75 -10.85
CA THR A 76 -19.47 -19.27 -10.18
C THR A 76 -19.42 -18.84 -8.71
N TYR A 77 -20.52 -18.31 -8.20
CA TYR A 77 -20.78 -18.07 -6.79
C TYR A 77 -21.79 -19.07 -6.26
N GLN A 78 -21.52 -19.67 -5.11
CA GLN A 78 -22.43 -20.53 -4.37
C GLN A 78 -22.61 -19.97 -2.97
N GLY A 79 -23.83 -19.59 -2.60
CA GLY A 79 -24.08 -19.01 -1.29
C GLY A 79 -25.35 -18.18 -1.25
N ASN A 80 -25.44 -17.34 -0.23
CA ASN A 80 -26.59 -16.46 -0.07
C ASN A 80 -26.46 -15.20 -0.92
N VAL A 81 -27.55 -14.83 -1.59
CA VAL A 81 -27.66 -13.60 -2.39
C VAL A 81 -28.75 -12.73 -1.77
N ALA A 82 -28.53 -11.43 -1.69
CA ALA A 82 -29.53 -10.46 -1.27
C ALA A 82 -29.52 -9.25 -2.20
N ASN A 83 -30.70 -8.84 -2.65
CA ASN A 83 -30.89 -7.72 -3.59
C ASN A 83 -29.98 -7.83 -4.82
N GLY A 84 -29.89 -9.02 -5.40
CA GLY A 84 -29.09 -9.26 -6.60
C GLY A 84 -27.58 -9.35 -6.37
N SER A 85 -27.08 -9.24 -5.13
CA SER A 85 -25.64 -9.32 -4.83
C SER A 85 -25.31 -10.44 -3.85
N PRO A 86 -24.16 -11.13 -4.00
CA PRO A 86 -23.64 -12.04 -2.96
C PRO A 86 -23.63 -11.37 -1.58
N ASN A 87 -24.28 -11.98 -0.58
CA ASN A 87 -24.47 -11.40 0.74
C ASN A 87 -24.61 -12.51 1.78
N GLY A 88 -23.69 -12.60 2.74
CA GLY A 88 -23.59 -13.71 3.68
C GLY A 88 -22.51 -14.72 3.30
N ALA A 89 -22.51 -15.88 3.95
CA ALA A 89 -21.55 -16.94 3.67
C ALA A 89 -21.68 -17.46 2.23
N GLY A 90 -20.56 -17.62 1.56
CA GLY A 90 -20.52 -18.19 0.21
C GLY A 90 -19.13 -18.53 -0.28
N LYS A 91 -19.08 -19.02 -1.52
CA LYS A 91 -17.88 -19.41 -2.23
C LYS A 91 -17.94 -18.89 -3.65
N PHE A 92 -16.93 -18.14 -4.06
CA PHE A 92 -16.67 -17.88 -5.47
C PHE A 92 -15.58 -18.84 -5.97
N SER A 93 -15.72 -19.28 -7.20
CA SER A 93 -14.70 -20.06 -7.90
C SER A 93 -14.68 -19.68 -9.37
N SER A 94 -13.50 -19.69 -9.98
CA SER A 94 -13.34 -19.52 -11.42
C SER A 94 -12.72 -20.76 -12.05
N PRO A 95 -12.99 -21.04 -13.35
CA PRO A 95 -12.43 -22.21 -14.03
C PRO A 95 -10.91 -22.26 -14.11
N ASN A 96 -10.24 -21.12 -13.94
CA ASN A 96 -8.78 -21.04 -13.87
C ASN A 96 -8.21 -21.41 -12.49
N GLY A 97 -9.04 -21.74 -11.49
CA GLY A 97 -8.60 -22.25 -10.19
C GLY A 97 -8.62 -21.25 -9.04
N PHE A 98 -8.91 -19.96 -9.26
CA PHE A 98 -9.11 -19.03 -8.14
C PHE A 98 -10.36 -19.42 -7.34
N ARG A 99 -10.27 -19.30 -6.02
CA ARG A 99 -11.39 -19.52 -5.10
C ARG A 99 -11.40 -18.49 -3.99
N TRP A 100 -12.56 -17.95 -3.69
CA TRP A 100 -12.81 -17.13 -2.51
C TRP A 100 -13.86 -17.80 -1.65
N GLU A 101 -13.65 -17.86 -0.36
CA GLU A 101 -14.60 -18.42 0.60
C GLU A 101 -14.67 -17.51 1.82
N GLY A 102 -15.88 -17.24 2.30
CA GLY A 102 -16.07 -16.42 3.49
C GLY A 102 -17.42 -15.73 3.48
N ASN A 103 -17.52 -14.66 4.26
CA ASN A 103 -18.71 -13.82 4.29
C ASN A 103 -18.61 -12.71 3.24
N PHE A 104 -19.70 -12.47 2.52
CA PHE A 104 -19.79 -11.44 1.49
C PHE A 104 -20.75 -10.33 1.94
N VAL A 105 -20.47 -9.10 1.56
CA VAL A 105 -21.37 -7.96 1.69
C VAL A 105 -21.42 -7.28 0.33
N ASN A 106 -22.57 -7.28 -0.31
CA ASN A 106 -22.78 -6.70 -1.64
C ASN A 106 -21.75 -7.15 -2.69
N GLY A 107 -21.48 -8.45 -2.77
CA GLY A 107 -20.53 -9.02 -3.73
C GLY A 107 -19.08 -9.09 -3.24
N VAL A 108 -18.81 -8.51 -2.07
CA VAL A 108 -17.44 -8.27 -1.60
C VAL A 108 -17.10 -9.13 -0.39
N LEU A 109 -15.97 -9.82 -0.43
CA LEU A 109 -15.45 -10.56 0.72
C LEU A 109 -15.18 -9.61 1.91
N ASN A 110 -15.84 -9.85 3.03
CA ASN A 110 -15.81 -9.03 4.24
C ASN A 110 -15.90 -9.89 5.50
N GLY A 111 -15.04 -9.61 6.48
CA GLY A 111 -14.85 -10.44 7.67
C GLY A 111 -13.96 -11.64 7.37
N LYS A 112 -14.08 -12.72 8.16
CA LYS A 112 -13.25 -13.92 7.99
C LYS A 112 -13.44 -14.54 6.61
N GLY A 113 -12.33 -14.79 5.92
CA GLY A 113 -12.33 -15.37 4.59
C GLY A 113 -11.01 -16.01 4.20
N ARG A 114 -11.00 -16.60 3.02
CA ARG A 114 -9.85 -17.24 2.40
C ARG A 114 -9.88 -17.06 0.89
N VAL A 115 -8.72 -16.77 0.33
CA VAL A 115 -8.45 -16.77 -1.12
C VAL A 115 -7.47 -17.91 -1.42
N LEU A 116 -7.80 -18.76 -2.40
CA LEU A 116 -6.86 -19.71 -2.98
C LEU A 116 -6.54 -19.31 -4.42
N PHE A 117 -5.26 -19.36 -4.76
CA PHE A 117 -4.76 -19.05 -6.10
C PHE A 117 -4.73 -20.30 -6.99
N PRO A 118 -4.68 -20.16 -8.34
CA PRO A 118 -4.69 -21.27 -9.30
C PRO A 118 -3.65 -22.36 -9.08
N ASP A 119 -2.46 -22.02 -8.57
CA ASP A 119 -1.40 -22.98 -8.29
C ASP A 119 -1.69 -23.85 -7.05
N SER A 120 -2.75 -23.53 -6.29
CA SER A 120 -3.23 -24.16 -5.06
C SER A 120 -2.21 -24.26 -3.91
N THR A 121 -0.97 -23.82 -4.13
CA THR A 121 0.08 -23.74 -3.12
C THR A 121 0.01 -22.42 -2.36
N LYS A 122 -0.51 -21.36 -2.99
CA LYS A 122 -0.66 -20.05 -2.38
C LYS A 122 -2.08 -19.83 -1.85
N LYS A 123 -2.16 -19.17 -0.70
CA LYS A 123 -3.42 -18.77 -0.09
C LYS A 123 -3.28 -17.47 0.70
N LEU A 124 -4.37 -16.73 0.79
CA LEU A 124 -4.58 -15.67 1.77
C LEU A 124 -5.69 -16.12 2.70
N GLU A 125 -5.52 -15.95 4.00
CA GLU A 125 -6.49 -16.37 5.01
C GLU A 125 -6.43 -15.39 6.18
N GLY A 126 -7.57 -14.84 6.56
CA GLY A 126 -7.62 -13.76 7.54
C GLY A 126 -8.96 -13.05 7.55
N ASN A 127 -9.02 -11.87 8.15
CA ASN A 127 -10.14 -10.96 7.97
C ASN A 127 -9.96 -10.16 6.69
N PHE A 128 -11.06 -9.76 6.08
CA PHE A 128 -11.11 -8.90 4.90
C PHE A 128 -11.96 -7.68 5.20
N TYR A 129 -11.54 -6.53 4.71
CA TYR A 129 -12.30 -5.29 4.76
C TYR A 129 -12.40 -4.72 3.36
N ASP A 130 -13.64 -4.69 2.86
CA ASP A 130 -13.95 -4.29 1.49
C ASP A 130 -13.08 -5.02 0.44
N GLY A 131 -12.94 -6.34 0.62
CA GLY A 131 -12.19 -7.23 -0.26
C GLY A 131 -10.67 -7.17 -0.13
N GLU A 132 -10.11 -6.23 0.63
CA GLU A 132 -8.69 -6.22 0.96
C GLU A 132 -8.43 -7.01 2.22
N ILE A 133 -7.29 -7.71 2.28
CA ILE A 133 -6.93 -8.46 3.47
C ILE A 133 -6.55 -7.52 4.62
N LEU A 134 -7.07 -7.83 5.80
CA LEU A 134 -6.73 -7.21 7.09
C LEU A 134 -6.43 -8.32 8.09
N ASP A 135 -5.26 -8.94 7.93
CA ASP A 135 -4.80 -10.06 8.74
C ASP A 135 -4.06 -9.58 10.00
N LEU A 136 -4.82 -9.24 11.03
CA LEU A 136 -4.33 -9.07 12.41
C LEU A 136 -5.03 -10.10 13.32
N GLU A 137 -4.41 -10.49 14.42
CA GLU A 137 -5.07 -11.32 15.41
C GLU A 137 -6.23 -10.57 16.10
N GLU A 138 -7.17 -11.33 16.66
CA GLU A 138 -8.45 -10.80 17.13
C GLU A 138 -8.31 -9.70 18.19
N LYS A 139 -7.32 -9.79 19.09
CA LYS A 139 -7.08 -8.75 20.11
C LYS A 139 -6.72 -7.40 19.48
N TYR A 140 -5.89 -7.40 18.44
CA TYR A 140 -5.46 -6.18 17.76
C TYR A 140 -6.56 -5.64 16.83
N LEU A 141 -7.32 -6.52 16.17
CA LEU A 141 -8.47 -6.09 15.36
C LEU A 141 -9.53 -5.36 16.19
N ARG A 142 -9.76 -5.77 17.44
CA ARG A 142 -10.67 -5.07 18.36
C ARG A 142 -10.15 -3.69 18.77
N ALA A 143 -8.83 -3.55 18.90
CA ALA A 143 -8.16 -2.30 19.22
C ALA A 143 -8.02 -1.36 18.02
N LEU A 144 -7.99 -1.89 16.80
CA LEU A 144 -7.85 -1.12 15.57
C LEU A 144 -9.04 -0.16 15.37
N LYS A 145 -8.74 1.12 15.14
CA LYS A 145 -9.74 2.16 14.85
C LYS A 145 -9.46 2.82 13.50
N ARG A 146 -10.51 3.01 12.70
CA ARG A 146 -10.47 3.84 11.49
C ARG A 146 -10.89 5.26 11.84
N ASN A 147 -10.04 6.24 11.57
CA ASN A 147 -10.25 7.64 11.92
C ASN A 147 -10.33 8.48 10.65
N VAL A 148 -11.51 9.00 10.34
CA VAL A 148 -11.73 9.85 9.16
C VAL A 148 -11.20 11.25 9.43
N VAL A 149 -10.21 11.68 8.65
CA VAL A 149 -9.60 13.01 8.70
C VAL A 149 -10.32 13.97 7.74
N SER A 150 -10.73 13.47 6.58
CA SER A 150 -11.56 14.20 5.61
C SER A 150 -12.62 13.28 5.03
N SER A 151 -13.86 13.75 4.97
CA SER A 151 -14.97 13.05 4.31
C SER A 151 -14.91 13.10 2.78
N THR A 152 -13.98 13.89 2.23
CA THR A 152 -13.79 14.10 0.79
C THR A 152 -12.29 14.11 0.45
N ASP A 153 -11.82 13.21 -0.39
CA ASP A 153 -10.49 13.25 -1.01
C ASP A 153 -10.53 14.03 -2.32
N SER A 154 -10.61 15.36 -2.21
CA SER A 154 -10.58 16.25 -3.38
C SER A 154 -9.25 16.21 -4.14
N THR A 155 -8.22 15.61 -3.56
CA THR A 155 -6.86 15.57 -4.06
C THR A 155 -6.49 14.23 -4.69
N ALA A 156 -7.32 13.20 -4.59
CA ALA A 156 -7.02 11.85 -5.06
C ALA A 156 -5.65 11.35 -4.54
N LEU A 157 -5.46 11.41 -3.22
CA LEU A 157 -4.30 10.88 -2.49
C LEU A 157 -4.48 9.39 -2.14
N TYR A 158 -5.72 8.90 -2.14
CA TYR A 158 -6.05 7.50 -1.92
C TYR A 158 -6.96 6.98 -3.02
N THR A 159 -6.62 5.83 -3.59
CA THR A 159 -7.44 5.18 -4.62
C THR A 159 -7.53 3.67 -4.39
N ASN A 160 -8.33 2.99 -5.22
CA ASN A 160 -8.64 1.56 -5.15
C ASN A 160 -9.44 1.15 -3.90
N ASP A 161 -10.15 2.10 -3.30
CA ASP A 161 -11.01 1.98 -2.12
C ASP A 161 -12.51 1.99 -2.47
N ARG A 162 -12.82 1.62 -3.72
CA ARG A 162 -14.17 1.34 -4.22
C ARG A 162 -15.17 2.49 -4.06
N ASN A 163 -14.73 3.67 -4.49
CA ASN A 163 -15.49 4.92 -4.46
C ASN A 163 -15.72 5.47 -3.05
N GLN A 164 -15.04 4.91 -2.04
CA GLN A 164 -14.80 5.69 -0.83
C GLN A 164 -14.03 6.94 -1.27
N ASN A 165 -14.43 8.08 -0.74
CA ASN A 165 -13.84 9.37 -1.09
C ASN A 165 -13.35 10.02 0.21
N GLU A 166 -12.79 9.22 1.11
CA GLU A 166 -12.42 9.67 2.45
C GLU A 166 -10.91 9.54 2.63
N LEU A 167 -10.31 10.53 3.26
CA LEU A 167 -8.96 10.40 3.80
C LEU A 167 -9.05 10.04 5.27
N PHE A 168 -8.35 8.99 5.66
CA PHE A 168 -8.39 8.41 6.99
C PHE A 168 -7.04 7.83 7.40
N TYR A 169 -6.91 7.48 8.66
CA TYR A 169 -5.83 6.62 9.13
C TYR A 169 -6.38 5.52 10.02
N TYR A 170 -5.71 4.37 10.01
CA TYR A 170 -5.90 3.37 11.04
C TYR A 170 -4.97 3.68 12.21
N SER A 171 -5.50 3.56 13.43
CA SER A 171 -4.72 3.57 14.67
C SER A 171 -4.86 2.24 15.40
N LEU A 172 -3.73 1.75 15.88
CA LEU A 172 -3.63 0.62 16.79
C LEU A 172 -2.93 1.12 18.06
N ILE A 173 -3.73 1.47 19.07
CA ILE A 173 -3.27 2.15 20.28
C ILE A 173 -3.36 1.19 21.47
N PRO A 174 -2.25 0.89 22.15
CA PRO A 174 -2.25 0.01 23.32
C PRO A 174 -2.99 0.64 24.51
N GLU A 175 -3.47 -0.22 25.42
CA GLU A 175 -4.00 0.25 26.69
C GLU A 175 -2.88 0.81 27.59
N GLY A 176 -3.21 1.81 28.39
CA GLY A 176 -2.27 2.45 29.31
C GLY A 176 -1.44 3.56 28.65
N THR A 177 -0.24 3.77 29.17
CA THR A 177 0.68 4.83 28.69
C THR A 177 1.30 4.42 27.36
N VAL A 178 1.20 5.28 26.35
CA VAL A 178 1.87 5.10 25.06
C VAL A 178 3.31 5.59 25.16
N GLU A 179 4.28 4.71 24.92
CA GLU A 179 5.72 5.01 25.04
C GLU A 179 6.31 5.69 23.79
N GLY A 180 5.65 5.53 22.64
CA GLY A 180 6.05 6.12 21.37
C GLY A 180 5.05 5.81 20.25
N VAL A 181 5.22 6.45 19.11
CA VAL A 181 4.34 6.28 17.94
C VAL A 181 5.18 5.85 16.74
N ILE A 182 4.79 4.74 16.11
CA ILE A 182 5.34 4.27 14.83
C ILE A 182 4.34 4.61 13.73
N VAL A 183 4.81 5.32 12.70
CA VAL A 183 4.02 5.62 11.51
C VAL A 183 4.46 4.71 10.36
N LEU A 184 3.48 4.11 9.69
CA LEU A 184 3.65 3.27 8.50
C LEU A 184 2.99 3.93 7.29
N LEU A 185 3.80 4.58 6.45
CA LEU A 185 3.35 5.16 5.18
C LEU A 185 3.34 4.07 4.09
N PRO A 186 2.18 3.81 3.45
CA PRO A 186 2.07 2.80 2.39
C PRO A 186 2.91 3.10 1.14
N GLY A 187 3.14 2.07 0.32
CA GLY A 187 3.66 2.24 -1.03
C GLY A 187 2.59 2.71 -2.02
N THR A 188 3.02 3.14 -3.21
CA THR A 188 2.10 3.54 -4.27
C THR A 188 1.18 2.38 -4.65
N GLY A 189 -0.13 2.62 -4.62
CA GLY A 189 -1.17 1.64 -4.92
C GLY A 189 -1.52 0.67 -3.78
N ASP A 190 -0.76 0.66 -2.68
CA ASP A 190 -1.07 -0.18 -1.52
C ASP A 190 -2.29 0.35 -0.77
N ARG A 191 -3.21 -0.54 -0.40
CA ARG A 191 -4.27 -0.18 0.55
C ARG A 191 -3.75 -0.27 1.98
N VAL A 192 -4.30 0.54 2.88
CA VAL A 192 -3.84 0.57 4.28
C VAL A 192 -4.03 -0.79 4.95
N GLU A 193 -5.09 -1.52 4.61
CA GLU A 193 -5.33 -2.87 5.12
C GLU A 193 -4.22 -3.86 4.69
N TYR A 194 -3.74 -3.73 3.44
CA TYR A 194 -2.59 -4.50 2.95
C TYR A 194 -1.31 -4.14 3.71
N THR A 195 -1.07 -2.85 3.95
CA THR A 195 0.08 -2.38 4.77
C THR A 195 0.05 -3.00 6.15
N LEU A 196 -1.09 -2.94 6.85
CA LEU A 196 -1.23 -3.53 8.20
C LEU A 196 -1.05 -5.06 8.18
N SER A 197 -1.56 -5.75 7.15
CA SER A 197 -1.40 -7.19 7.01
C SER A 197 0.05 -7.58 6.71
N SER A 198 0.71 -6.87 5.79
CA SER A 198 2.10 -7.14 5.39
C SER A 198 3.12 -6.75 6.45
N THR A 199 2.70 -5.96 7.45
CA THR A 199 3.47 -5.59 8.64
C THR A 199 2.85 -6.18 9.92
N LYS A 200 2.04 -7.26 9.82
CA LYS A 200 1.30 -7.85 10.94
C LYS A 200 2.17 -8.03 12.18
N GLU A 201 3.26 -8.77 12.06
CA GLU A 201 4.15 -9.06 13.19
C GLU A 201 4.75 -7.80 13.80
N LEU A 202 5.14 -6.80 12.99
CA LEU A 202 5.63 -5.51 13.45
C LEU A 202 4.55 -4.75 14.23
N CYS A 203 3.34 -4.63 13.66
CA CYS A 203 2.22 -3.92 14.28
C CYS A 203 1.86 -4.54 15.63
N GLN A 204 1.81 -5.87 15.68
CA GLN A 204 1.44 -6.63 16.87
C GLN A 204 2.52 -6.54 17.96
N ASN A 205 3.80 -6.62 17.56
CA ASN A 205 4.94 -6.51 18.46
C ASN A 205 5.06 -5.08 19.03
N ALA A 206 4.84 -4.04 18.20
CA ALA A 206 4.76 -2.65 18.64
C ALA A 206 3.68 -2.45 19.72
N PHE A 207 2.46 -2.92 19.44
CA PHE A 207 1.34 -2.81 20.38
C PHE A 207 1.63 -3.48 21.72
N ASP A 208 2.21 -4.69 21.70
CA ASP A 208 2.55 -5.41 22.93
C ASP A 208 3.70 -4.76 23.73
N HIS A 209 4.47 -3.86 23.11
CA HIS A 209 5.51 -3.03 23.75
C HIS A 209 5.05 -1.59 24.02
N HIS A 210 3.73 -1.36 24.16
CA HIS A 210 3.16 -0.04 24.46
C HIS A 210 3.48 1.06 23.43
N LEU A 211 3.76 0.68 22.18
CA LEU A 211 3.93 1.60 21.06
C LEU A 211 2.64 1.69 20.24
N ALA A 212 2.21 2.91 19.96
CA ALA A 212 1.10 3.16 19.04
C ALA A 212 1.55 2.94 17.60
N VAL A 213 0.68 2.39 16.76
CA VAL A 213 0.91 2.27 15.30
C VAL A 213 -0.15 3.07 14.55
N ILE A 214 0.30 3.89 13.60
CA ILE A 214 -0.55 4.71 12.74
C ILE A 214 -0.21 4.42 11.27
N SER A 215 -1.23 4.14 10.45
CA SER A 215 -1.04 3.96 9.00
C SER A 215 -2.11 4.73 8.22
N LEU A 216 -1.68 5.51 7.24
CA LEU A 216 -2.50 6.52 6.56
C LEU A 216 -3.05 5.99 5.24
N SER A 217 -4.24 6.43 4.86
CA SER A 217 -4.81 6.25 3.52
C SER A 217 -4.10 7.15 2.50
N LEU A 218 -2.84 6.84 2.22
CA LEU A 218 -1.99 7.58 1.29
C LEU A 218 -1.29 6.55 0.41
N ASN A 219 -1.72 6.45 -0.85
CA ASN A 219 -1.17 5.49 -1.80
C ASN A 219 -0.97 6.07 -3.20
N GLN A 220 -1.05 7.38 -3.34
CA GLN A 220 -0.76 8.12 -4.56
C GLN A 220 0.33 9.15 -4.31
N ARG A 221 0.82 9.72 -5.43
CA ARG A 221 1.94 10.67 -5.56
C ARG A 221 3.31 10.01 -5.56
N LEU A 222 4.20 10.62 -6.33
CA LEU A 222 5.64 10.35 -6.32
C LEU A 222 6.45 11.47 -5.67
N THR A 223 5.78 12.47 -5.08
CA THR A 223 6.40 13.63 -4.43
C THR A 223 5.70 13.94 -3.12
N LEU A 224 6.48 14.31 -2.09
CA LEU A 224 5.95 14.90 -0.86
C LEU A 224 5.57 16.37 -1.14
N ASN A 225 4.49 16.57 -1.90
CA ASN A 225 3.95 17.89 -2.20
C ASN A 225 3.11 18.43 -1.01
N ASP A 226 2.62 19.67 -1.13
CA ASP A 226 1.85 20.32 -0.06
C ASP A 226 0.55 19.58 0.29
N GLU A 227 -0.07 18.87 -0.65
CA GLU A 227 -1.29 18.10 -0.42
C GLU A 227 -0.99 16.89 0.47
N VAL A 228 0.07 16.15 0.15
CA VAL A 228 0.53 14.99 0.93
C VAL A 228 0.98 15.44 2.31
N LEU A 229 1.81 16.48 2.39
CA LEU A 229 2.32 17.01 3.66
C LEU A 229 1.17 17.48 4.57
N ARG A 230 0.19 18.19 4.01
CA ARG A 230 -1.00 18.62 4.76
C ARG A 230 -1.78 17.44 5.29
N PHE A 231 -2.00 16.40 4.49
CA PHE A 231 -2.75 15.22 4.95
C PHE A 231 -2.01 14.50 6.09
N ILE A 232 -0.69 14.32 5.98
CA ILE A 232 0.13 13.71 7.04
C ILE A 232 0.01 14.53 8.34
N ASN A 233 0.17 15.86 8.26
CA ASN A 233 0.05 16.75 9.42
C ASN A 233 -1.34 16.66 10.07
N LEU A 234 -2.42 16.73 9.28
CA LEU A 234 -3.79 16.64 9.80
C LEU A 234 -4.06 15.29 10.49
N ALA A 235 -3.55 14.19 9.93
CA ALA A 235 -3.67 12.87 10.56
C ALA A 235 -2.92 12.81 11.89
N PHE A 236 -1.70 13.38 11.97
CA PHE A 236 -0.93 13.42 13.21
C PHE A 236 -1.58 14.33 14.26
N GLU A 237 -2.09 15.50 13.87
CA GLU A 237 -2.84 16.40 14.76
C GLU A 237 -4.07 15.72 15.34
N ASP A 238 -4.83 15.01 14.51
CA ASP A 238 -5.99 14.25 14.95
C ASP A 238 -5.60 13.12 15.92
N ALA A 239 -4.55 12.37 15.62
CA ALA A 239 -4.07 11.30 16.48
C ALA A 239 -3.61 11.80 17.86
N ILE A 240 -2.83 12.90 17.89
CA ILE A 240 -2.39 13.56 19.12
C ILE A 240 -3.59 13.98 19.97
N ARG A 241 -4.60 14.59 19.33
CA ARG A 241 -5.80 15.09 20.02
C ARG A 241 -6.67 13.96 20.56
N ASN A 242 -6.90 12.91 19.77
CA ASN A 242 -7.89 11.88 20.10
C ASN A 242 -7.33 10.77 21.00
N TYR A 243 -6.02 10.51 20.92
CA TYR A 243 -5.39 9.39 21.62
C TYR A 243 -4.35 9.80 22.66
N SER A 244 -4.10 11.11 22.83
CA SER A 244 -3.11 11.63 23.81
C SER A 244 -1.73 10.98 23.69
N VAL A 245 -1.34 10.59 22.47
CA VAL A 245 -0.01 10.04 22.18
C VAL A 245 1.07 11.11 22.41
N PRO A 246 2.30 10.72 22.81
CA PRO A 246 3.38 11.66 23.04
C PRO A 246 3.68 12.47 21.78
N LYS A 247 3.91 13.79 21.92
CA LYS A 247 4.18 14.69 20.76
C LYS A 247 5.62 14.61 20.25
N ASP A 248 6.52 14.08 21.07
CA ASP A 248 7.98 14.14 20.93
C ASP A 248 8.60 12.75 20.73
N LYS A 249 7.80 11.69 20.63
CA LYS A 249 8.26 10.30 20.50
C LYS A 249 7.73 9.62 19.26
N TRP A 250 7.97 10.24 18.10
CA TRP A 250 7.49 9.76 16.80
C TRP A 250 8.62 9.14 15.99
N ILE A 251 8.37 7.96 15.44
CA ILE A 251 9.23 7.30 14.47
C ILE A 251 8.42 7.13 13.19
N ILE A 252 8.91 7.71 12.09
CA ILE A 252 8.20 7.70 10.82
C ILE A 252 8.93 6.80 9.84
N GLY A 253 8.19 5.87 9.23
CA GLY A 253 8.71 5.14 8.10
C GLY A 253 7.66 4.73 7.10
N GLY A 254 8.11 4.09 6.04
CA GLY A 254 7.25 3.73 4.94
C GLY A 254 7.92 2.78 3.97
N PHE A 255 7.10 2.20 3.11
CA PHE A 255 7.53 1.31 2.04
C PHE A 255 7.47 2.00 0.70
N SER A 256 8.45 1.73 -0.17
CA SER A 256 8.49 2.32 -1.50
C SER A 256 8.39 3.86 -1.42
N MET A 257 7.45 4.50 -2.12
CA MET A 257 7.23 5.94 -2.00
C MET A 257 6.93 6.43 -0.58
N GLY A 258 6.26 5.64 0.26
CA GLY A 258 6.09 5.95 1.68
C GLY A 258 7.43 6.09 2.40
N GLY A 259 8.45 5.34 1.98
CA GLY A 259 9.82 5.44 2.49
C GLY A 259 10.55 6.71 2.05
N LEU A 260 10.26 7.24 0.84
CA LEU A 260 10.72 8.59 0.48
C LEU A 260 10.01 9.64 1.33
N PHE A 261 8.69 9.51 1.48
CA PHE A 261 7.88 10.49 2.22
C PHE A 261 8.29 10.55 3.70
N SER A 262 8.64 9.43 4.32
CA SER A 262 9.13 9.42 5.70
C SER A 262 10.44 10.18 5.86
N LEU A 263 11.39 9.94 4.96
CA LEU A 263 12.69 10.62 4.95
C LEU A 263 12.54 12.12 4.66
N ARG A 264 11.79 12.49 3.61
CA ARG A 264 11.51 13.90 3.27
C ARG A 264 10.77 14.64 4.37
N TYR A 265 9.77 14.01 5.01
CA TYR A 265 9.06 14.64 6.13
C TYR A 265 10.01 14.93 7.28
N THR A 266 10.88 13.97 7.60
CA THR A 266 11.87 14.11 8.69
C THR A 266 12.87 15.23 8.37
N GLU A 267 13.42 15.26 7.16
CA GLU A 267 14.31 16.35 6.71
C GLU A 267 13.63 17.72 6.81
N LEU A 268 12.39 17.83 6.32
CA LEU A 268 11.62 19.07 6.39
C LEU A 268 11.36 19.50 7.83
N SER A 269 11.11 18.57 8.75
CA SER A 269 10.90 18.88 10.16
C SER A 269 12.14 19.48 10.84
N VAL A 270 13.34 19.11 10.38
CA VAL A 270 14.61 19.67 10.86
C VAL A 270 14.92 20.99 10.17
N GLN A 271 14.71 21.05 8.86
CA GLN A 271 14.98 22.23 8.03
C GLN A 271 14.06 23.42 8.39
N ASP A 272 12.76 23.18 8.53
CA ASP A 272 11.74 24.18 8.83
C ASP A 272 10.62 23.57 9.67
N ARG A 273 10.79 23.67 10.99
CA ARG A 273 9.86 23.14 12.00
C ARG A 273 8.43 23.68 11.87
N SER A 274 8.21 24.78 11.17
CA SER A 274 6.86 25.33 10.98
C SER A 274 6.01 24.53 9.99
N LYS A 275 6.62 23.67 9.18
CA LYS A 275 5.95 22.89 8.13
C LYS A 275 5.37 21.56 8.62
N THR A 276 5.79 21.07 9.77
CA THR A 276 5.48 19.72 10.26
C THR A 276 4.86 19.75 11.63
N THR A 277 3.83 18.92 11.86
CA THR A 277 3.18 18.77 13.17
C THR A 277 4.11 18.14 14.21
N VAL A 278 4.96 17.21 13.80
CA VAL A 278 5.89 16.49 14.67
C VAL A 278 7.32 16.58 14.15
N ILE A 279 8.28 16.48 15.05
CA ILE A 279 9.70 16.29 14.72
C ILE A 279 10.03 14.83 15.06
N PRO A 280 10.26 13.96 14.07
CA PRO A 280 10.54 12.55 14.33
C PRO A 280 11.86 12.38 15.09
N LEU A 281 11.87 11.43 16.03
CA LEU A 281 13.10 10.97 16.69
C LEU A 281 13.95 10.11 15.78
N ALA A 282 13.32 9.42 14.83
CA ALA A 282 14.00 8.56 13.87
C ALA A 282 13.17 8.42 12.61
N ALA A 283 13.85 8.10 11.51
CA ALA A 283 13.22 7.77 10.25
C ALA A 283 13.66 6.39 9.75
N PHE A 284 12.75 5.67 9.10
CA PHE A 284 13.12 4.48 8.35
C PHE A 284 12.46 4.43 6.97
N SER A 285 13.10 3.72 6.06
CA SER A 285 12.57 3.49 4.71
C SER A 285 12.75 2.02 4.34
N VAL A 286 11.67 1.41 3.85
CA VAL A 286 11.63 0.02 3.41
C VAL A 286 11.62 0.05 1.88
N ASP A 287 12.79 -0.14 1.31
CA ASP A 287 13.05 -0.09 -0.13
C ASP A 287 12.42 1.13 -0.84
N GLY A 288 12.46 2.30 -0.21
CA GLY A 288 11.99 3.55 -0.79
C GLY A 288 13.05 4.28 -1.60
N PRO A 289 12.71 4.92 -2.73
CA PRO A 289 13.67 5.70 -3.50
C PRO A 289 14.16 6.88 -2.67
N THR A 290 15.40 7.33 -2.94
CA THR A 290 15.95 8.53 -2.31
C THR A 290 16.30 9.62 -3.31
N ASP A 291 16.57 9.27 -4.58
CA ASP A 291 16.88 10.17 -5.69
C ASP A 291 15.83 10.05 -6.82
N LEU A 292 14.95 11.05 -6.93
CA LEU A 292 13.87 11.05 -7.91
C LEU A 292 14.38 11.30 -9.34
N ALA A 293 15.53 11.94 -9.53
CA ALA A 293 16.07 12.17 -10.86
C ALA A 293 16.55 10.85 -11.46
N ARG A 294 17.22 10.01 -10.67
CA ARG A 294 17.56 8.66 -11.13
C ARG A 294 16.31 7.82 -11.36
N MET A 295 15.33 7.91 -10.46
CA MET A 295 14.06 7.19 -10.63
C MET A 295 13.35 7.56 -11.94
N TYR A 296 13.34 8.83 -12.33
CA TYR A 296 12.81 9.29 -13.61
C TYR A 296 13.47 8.55 -14.78
N HIS A 297 14.80 8.54 -14.86
CA HIS A 297 15.52 7.86 -15.95
C HIS A 297 15.32 6.33 -15.93
N THR A 298 15.23 5.71 -14.75
CA THR A 298 14.88 4.29 -14.64
C THR A 298 13.51 4.00 -15.24
N PHE A 299 12.53 4.88 -15.04
CA PHE A 299 11.21 4.74 -15.65
C PHE A 299 11.20 5.02 -17.16
N GLU A 300 12.05 5.91 -17.69
CA GLU A 300 12.23 6.06 -19.14
C GLU A 300 12.73 4.75 -19.77
N VAL A 301 13.77 4.15 -19.18
CA VAL A 301 14.31 2.86 -19.64
C VAL A 301 13.24 1.76 -19.54
N ALA A 302 12.48 1.73 -18.44
CA ALA A 302 11.40 0.76 -18.26
C ALA A 302 10.27 0.95 -19.27
N LEU A 303 9.93 2.19 -19.65
CA LEU A 303 8.90 2.47 -20.66
C LEU A 303 9.27 1.92 -22.04
N GLU A 304 10.56 1.94 -22.38
CA GLU A 304 11.08 1.40 -23.63
C GLU A 304 11.15 -0.13 -23.61
N ARG A 305 11.66 -0.71 -22.51
CA ARG A 305 12.08 -2.12 -22.44
C ARG A 305 11.04 -3.06 -21.84
N SER A 306 10.16 -2.57 -20.97
CA SER A 306 9.20 -3.42 -20.26
C SER A 306 8.00 -3.76 -21.15
N PRO A 307 7.52 -5.02 -21.14
CA PRO A 307 6.27 -5.38 -21.79
C PRO A 307 5.05 -4.77 -21.08
N ASN A 308 5.14 -4.48 -19.78
CA ASN A 308 4.12 -3.77 -19.02
C ASN A 308 4.55 -2.31 -18.83
N LYS A 309 3.78 -1.40 -19.42
CA LYS A 309 4.08 0.04 -19.41
C LYS A 309 3.26 0.85 -18.41
N ALA A 310 2.33 0.23 -17.69
CA ALA A 310 1.40 0.95 -16.82
C ALA A 310 2.11 1.77 -15.74
N GLU A 311 3.04 1.14 -15.02
CA GLU A 311 3.82 1.78 -13.96
C GLU A 311 4.76 2.89 -14.47
N PRO A 312 5.62 2.68 -15.49
CA PRO A 312 6.46 3.76 -16.00
C PRO A 312 5.62 4.89 -16.62
N THR A 313 4.50 4.60 -17.29
CA THR A 313 3.59 5.64 -17.78
C THR A 313 2.98 6.46 -16.64
N TYR A 314 2.52 5.81 -15.57
CA TYR A 314 2.05 6.52 -14.38
C TYR A 314 3.13 7.42 -13.80
N ALA A 315 4.33 6.89 -13.59
CA ALA A 315 5.40 7.61 -12.94
C ALA A 315 5.86 8.84 -13.73
N LEU A 316 6.07 8.69 -15.05
CA LEU A 316 6.45 9.81 -15.91
C LEU A 316 5.34 10.87 -15.99
N ASN A 317 4.06 10.48 -15.96
CA ASN A 317 2.95 11.44 -15.88
C ASN A 317 2.92 12.20 -14.55
N GLU A 318 3.15 11.53 -13.43
CA GLU A 318 3.25 12.16 -12.10
C GLU A 318 4.41 13.16 -12.05
N PHE A 319 5.59 12.79 -12.58
CA PHE A 319 6.74 13.69 -12.67
C PHE A 319 6.47 14.91 -13.56
N ASN A 320 5.85 14.71 -14.72
CA ASN A 320 5.43 15.81 -15.59
C ASN A 320 4.46 16.74 -14.86
N LYS A 321 3.51 16.20 -14.11
CA LYS A 321 2.47 16.97 -13.43
C LYS A 321 2.99 17.75 -12.22
N TYR A 322 3.79 17.12 -11.35
CA TYR A 322 4.14 17.70 -10.04
C TYR A 322 5.59 18.19 -9.93
N ILE A 323 6.48 17.73 -10.81
CA ILE A 323 7.87 18.24 -10.88
C ILE A 323 8.05 19.20 -12.05
N GLY A 324 7.27 19.03 -13.13
CA GLY A 324 7.29 19.91 -14.30
C GLY A 324 8.01 19.33 -15.53
N GLY A 325 8.42 18.06 -15.47
CA GLY A 325 9.05 17.37 -16.58
C GLY A 325 10.35 16.65 -16.22
N PRO A 326 11.27 16.46 -17.19
CA PRO A 326 12.52 15.73 -16.98
C PRO A 326 13.53 16.49 -16.10
N PRO A 327 14.48 15.80 -15.44
CA PRO A 327 15.50 16.41 -14.58
C PRO A 327 16.37 17.47 -15.24
N GLU A 328 16.62 17.35 -16.54
CA GLU A 328 17.46 18.27 -17.32
C GLU A 328 16.91 19.70 -17.34
N THR A 329 15.59 19.85 -17.28
CA THR A 329 14.92 21.15 -17.31
C THR A 329 14.32 21.56 -15.96
N ASN A 330 14.19 20.62 -15.01
CA ASN A 330 13.54 20.83 -13.71
C ASN A 330 14.43 20.44 -12.51
N LYS A 331 15.76 20.58 -12.66
CA LYS A 331 16.77 20.12 -11.70
C LYS A 331 16.47 20.48 -10.24
N GLU A 332 16.15 21.74 -9.97
CA GLU A 332 15.90 22.21 -8.60
C GLU A 332 14.68 21.54 -7.95
N ASN A 333 13.64 21.23 -8.73
CA ASN A 333 12.46 20.54 -8.22
C ASN A 333 12.79 19.07 -7.89
N TYR A 334 13.59 18.39 -8.70
CA TYR A 334 14.07 17.05 -8.38
C TYR A 334 14.92 17.02 -7.12
N ILE A 335 15.80 18.02 -6.92
CA ILE A 335 16.58 18.15 -5.69
C ILE A 335 15.65 18.39 -4.49
N TYR A 336 14.65 19.26 -4.63
CA TYR A 336 13.70 19.58 -3.56
C TYR A 336 12.88 18.36 -3.10
N PHE A 337 12.41 17.54 -4.03
CA PHE A 337 11.56 16.37 -3.71
C PHE A 337 12.35 15.10 -3.38
N SER A 338 13.65 15.06 -3.67
CA SER A 338 14.52 13.93 -3.31
C SER A 338 15.11 14.10 -1.91
N THR A 339 15.19 13.01 -1.14
CA THR A 339 15.92 13.02 0.13
C THR A 339 17.41 13.12 -0.14
N PHE A 340 17.90 12.30 -1.07
CA PHE A 340 19.28 12.32 -1.50
C PHE A 340 19.36 12.64 -2.98
N SER A 341 20.33 13.47 -3.37
CA SER A 341 20.61 13.69 -4.79
C SER A 341 22.06 13.36 -5.10
N HIS A 342 22.28 12.30 -5.90
CA HIS A 342 23.61 11.89 -6.33
C HIS A 342 24.34 13.00 -7.12
N ALA A 343 23.58 13.84 -7.82
CA ALA A 343 24.12 14.96 -8.59
C ALA A 343 24.67 16.09 -7.70
N GLN A 344 24.33 16.11 -6.40
CA GLN A 344 24.79 17.09 -5.44
C GLN A 344 25.96 16.54 -4.62
N LYS A 345 27.05 17.30 -4.52
CA LYS A 345 28.26 16.87 -3.80
C LYS A 345 28.02 16.70 -2.29
N ASP A 346 27.11 17.50 -1.74
CA ASP A 346 26.66 17.43 -0.35
C ASP A 346 25.46 16.49 -0.15
N GLY A 347 25.01 15.81 -1.22
CA GLY A 347 23.85 14.92 -1.21
C GLY A 347 22.48 15.61 -1.11
N GLY A 348 22.41 16.94 -1.16
CA GLY A 348 21.15 17.68 -1.09
C GLY A 348 20.51 17.63 0.29
N ASN A 349 19.25 17.20 0.38
CA ASN A 349 18.49 17.28 1.63
C ASN A 349 18.97 16.31 2.71
N ALA A 350 19.69 15.24 2.36
CA ALA A 350 20.15 14.21 3.29
C ALA A 350 20.95 14.81 4.47
N ALA A 351 21.62 15.95 4.29
CA ALA A 351 22.33 16.63 5.35
C ALA A 351 21.46 16.97 6.58
N TYR A 352 20.15 17.18 6.41
CA TYR A 352 19.22 17.42 7.52
C TYR A 352 18.93 16.18 8.37
N LEU A 353 19.41 15.00 7.96
CA LEU A 353 19.34 13.75 8.72
C LEU A 353 20.66 13.39 9.42
N ALA A 354 21.67 14.26 9.38
CA ALA A 354 23.00 13.96 9.92
C ALA A 354 23.02 13.65 11.43
N ASP A 355 22.07 14.20 12.19
CA ASP A 355 22.01 14.06 13.65
C ASP A 355 20.83 13.20 14.14
N LEU A 356 20.18 12.46 13.24
CA LEU A 356 19.02 11.62 13.58
C LEU A 356 19.27 10.16 13.20
N PRO A 357 18.81 9.18 14.01
CA PRO A 357 18.75 7.78 13.60
C PRO A 357 17.99 7.60 12.29
N VAL A 358 18.65 7.00 11.30
CA VAL A 358 18.08 6.68 9.99
C VAL A 358 18.33 5.23 9.66
N ARG A 359 17.30 4.47 9.32
CA ARG A 359 17.47 3.09 8.90
C ARG A 359 16.83 2.80 7.55
N ILE A 360 17.62 2.28 6.61
CA ILE A 360 17.15 1.86 5.30
C ILE A 360 17.18 0.33 5.23
N TYR A 361 16.07 -0.28 4.86
CA TYR A 361 15.98 -1.71 4.57
C TYR A 361 15.91 -1.92 3.07
N ASN A 362 16.75 -2.81 2.54
CA ASN A 362 16.69 -3.23 1.15
C ASN A 362 17.09 -4.70 1.04
N ASP A 363 16.40 -5.48 0.20
CA ASP A 363 16.80 -6.84 -0.15
C ASP A 363 17.62 -6.79 -1.46
N VAL A 364 18.94 -6.62 -1.32
CA VAL A 364 19.85 -6.43 -2.47
C VAL A 364 20.13 -7.76 -3.15
N ASP A 365 19.13 -8.27 -3.87
CA ASP A 365 19.15 -9.54 -4.61
C ASP A 365 19.18 -9.31 -6.12
N VAL A 366 20.36 -8.94 -6.64
CA VAL A 366 20.56 -8.61 -8.06
C VAL A 366 20.18 -9.78 -8.96
N THR A 367 20.48 -11.01 -8.55
CA THR A 367 20.13 -12.21 -9.31
C THR A 367 18.61 -12.36 -9.44
N TRP A 368 17.86 -12.17 -8.36
CA TRP A 368 16.39 -12.19 -8.44
C TRP A 368 15.86 -11.12 -9.39
N TRP A 369 16.37 -9.89 -9.31
CA TRP A 369 15.93 -8.79 -10.19
C TRP A 369 16.22 -9.05 -11.67
N LEU A 370 17.39 -9.59 -11.99
CA LEU A 370 17.73 -9.98 -13.36
C LEU A 370 16.78 -11.10 -13.86
N ASP A 371 16.61 -12.15 -13.08
CA ASP A 371 15.84 -13.33 -13.49
C ASP A 371 14.33 -13.07 -13.57
N ASN A 372 13.80 -12.17 -12.73
CA ASN A 372 12.34 -11.98 -12.57
C ASN A 372 11.80 -10.67 -13.15
N ARG A 373 12.67 -9.67 -13.34
CA ARG A 373 12.24 -8.32 -13.77
C ARG A 373 13.09 -7.75 -14.89
N ASN A 374 14.18 -8.42 -15.30
CA ASN A 374 15.14 -7.89 -16.27
C ASN A 374 15.66 -6.50 -15.83
N THR A 375 15.90 -6.36 -14.52
CA THR A 375 16.35 -5.13 -13.86
C THR A 375 17.75 -5.35 -13.30
N ASP A 376 18.67 -4.44 -13.58
CA ASP A 376 20.02 -4.43 -13.03
C ASP A 376 20.11 -3.54 -11.78
N LEU A 377 21.30 -3.43 -11.19
CA LEU A 377 21.53 -2.63 -9.98
C LEU A 377 21.23 -1.13 -10.16
N TYR A 378 21.31 -0.58 -11.37
CA TYR A 378 20.96 0.82 -11.63
C TYR A 378 19.45 1.05 -11.53
N GLY A 379 18.65 0.01 -11.79
CA GLY A 379 17.20 0.05 -11.61
C GLY A 379 16.73 -0.23 -10.18
N MET A 380 17.64 -0.47 -9.24
CA MET A 380 17.33 -0.69 -7.82
C MET A 380 17.51 0.59 -6.99
N ASN A 381 16.68 0.79 -5.98
CA ASN A 381 16.82 1.91 -5.04
C ASN A 381 18.11 1.82 -4.18
N ALA A 382 18.63 0.61 -3.98
CA ALA A 382 19.79 0.31 -3.15
C ALA A 382 21.04 1.15 -3.51
N LEU A 383 21.19 1.54 -4.78
CA LEU A 383 22.34 2.31 -5.23
C LEU A 383 22.37 3.70 -4.58
N ASP A 384 21.24 4.42 -4.59
CA ASP A 384 21.15 5.75 -3.96
C ASP A 384 21.02 5.68 -2.45
N GLN A 385 20.30 4.68 -1.94
CA GLN A 385 20.16 4.45 -0.51
C GLN A 385 21.52 4.19 0.17
N SER A 386 22.36 3.33 -0.42
CA SER A 386 23.71 3.05 0.12
C SER A 386 24.63 4.27 0.03
N ALA A 387 24.53 5.06 -1.04
CA ALA A 387 25.27 6.32 -1.18
C ALA A 387 24.85 7.36 -0.14
N MET A 388 23.55 7.48 0.13
CA MET A 388 23.00 8.35 1.17
C MET A 388 23.49 7.95 2.57
N ILE A 389 23.39 6.66 2.93
CA ILE A 389 23.88 6.18 4.24
C ILE A 389 25.38 6.44 4.39
N ARG A 390 26.18 6.18 3.34
CA ARG A 390 27.62 6.52 3.36
C ARG A 390 27.86 8.00 3.62
N LEU A 391 27.07 8.89 3.01
CA LEU A 391 27.16 10.33 3.23
C LEU A 391 26.83 10.69 4.69
N LEU A 392 25.72 10.20 5.24
CA LEU A 392 25.35 10.47 6.64
C LEU A 392 26.45 10.02 7.61
N ASN A 393 27.01 8.82 7.39
CA ASN A 393 28.14 8.32 8.17
C ASN A 393 29.36 9.24 8.07
N SER A 394 29.64 9.80 6.90
CA SER A 394 30.74 10.76 6.70
C SER A 394 30.49 12.12 7.37
N LEU A 395 29.23 12.48 7.61
CA LEU A 395 28.83 13.67 8.38
C LEU A 395 28.85 13.42 9.90
N GLY A 396 29.16 12.20 10.34
CA GLY A 396 29.27 11.83 11.75
C GLY A 396 28.06 11.10 12.32
N ASN A 397 27.04 10.82 11.51
CA ASN A 397 25.89 10.03 11.97
C ASN A 397 26.32 8.58 12.24
N GLN A 398 26.26 8.13 13.49
CA GLN A 398 26.60 6.75 13.87
C GLN A 398 25.37 5.82 13.90
N GLU A 399 24.18 6.39 13.69
CA GLU A 399 22.89 5.69 13.73
C GLU A 399 22.21 5.68 12.35
N ALA A 400 22.97 5.99 11.30
CA ALA A 400 22.57 5.83 9.90
C ALA A 400 22.97 4.43 9.40
N GLU A 401 21.98 3.57 9.20
CA GLU A 401 22.17 2.14 8.92
C GLU A 401 21.53 1.73 7.58
N PHE A 402 22.27 0.93 6.80
CA PHE A 402 21.75 0.21 5.65
C PHE A 402 21.65 -1.29 5.97
N ILE A 403 20.43 -1.79 6.11
CA ILE A 403 20.14 -3.19 6.41
C ILE A 403 19.89 -3.93 5.10
N ASN A 404 20.87 -4.73 4.68
CA ASN A 404 20.68 -5.65 3.55
C ASN A 404 19.91 -6.88 4.00
N SER A 405 18.60 -6.87 3.78
CA SER A 405 17.67 -7.94 4.11
C SER A 405 17.65 -9.04 3.03
N PHE A 406 18.83 -9.48 2.60
CA PHE A 406 19.00 -10.42 1.50
C PHE A 406 18.16 -11.69 1.69
N GLY A 407 17.31 -11.99 0.71
CA GLY A 407 16.48 -13.20 0.72
C GLY A 407 15.24 -13.15 1.60
N LYS A 408 14.96 -12.04 2.28
CA LYS A 408 13.89 -11.93 3.29
C LYS A 408 12.54 -11.45 2.74
N GLY A 409 12.49 -10.85 1.54
CA GLY A 409 11.26 -10.25 1.03
C GLY A 409 10.24 -11.26 0.51
N TYR A 410 9.06 -11.34 1.13
CA TYR A 410 7.90 -12.16 0.71
C TYR A 410 6.59 -11.37 0.73
N ARG A 411 5.67 -11.66 -0.19
CA ARG A 411 4.29 -11.13 -0.20
C ARG A 411 3.39 -11.97 0.69
N LEU A 412 2.20 -11.45 1.00
CA LEU A 412 1.20 -12.14 1.84
C LEU A 412 0.75 -13.50 1.28
N ASP A 413 0.82 -13.69 -0.04
CA ASP A 413 0.52 -14.97 -0.69
C ASP A 413 1.67 -15.99 -0.59
N GLY A 414 2.76 -15.63 0.09
CA GLY A 414 3.98 -16.43 0.25
C GLY A 414 4.96 -16.33 -0.91
N SER A 415 4.68 -15.53 -1.94
CA SER A 415 5.62 -15.36 -3.06
C SER A 415 6.83 -14.51 -2.68
N ARG A 416 8.02 -14.95 -3.07
CA ARG A 416 9.26 -14.18 -2.90
C ARG A 416 9.21 -12.90 -3.74
N HIS A 417 9.53 -11.77 -3.12
CA HIS A 417 9.70 -10.47 -3.78
C HIS A 417 10.61 -9.55 -2.95
N PRO A 418 11.80 -9.15 -3.44
CA PRO A 418 12.74 -8.29 -2.72
C PRO A 418 12.16 -6.93 -2.29
N HIS A 419 11.33 -6.32 -3.15
CA HIS A 419 10.55 -5.12 -2.80
C HIS A 419 9.31 -5.52 -1.99
N SER A 420 9.41 -5.67 -0.67
CA SER A 420 8.29 -6.05 0.21
C SER A 420 8.47 -5.52 1.63
N TRP A 421 7.37 -5.28 2.35
CA TRP A 421 7.38 -4.91 3.78
C TRP A 421 8.11 -5.92 4.68
N SER A 422 8.00 -7.21 4.36
CA SER A 422 8.56 -8.32 5.15
C SER A 422 10.09 -8.40 5.15
N ILE A 423 10.78 -7.50 4.43
CA ILE A 423 12.24 -7.37 4.57
C ILE A 423 12.64 -6.78 5.93
N VAL A 424 11.71 -6.16 6.66
CA VAL A 424 11.93 -5.70 8.03
C VAL A 424 11.75 -6.86 9.00
N ASP A 425 12.76 -7.13 9.83
CA ASP A 425 12.64 -8.06 10.95
C ASP A 425 11.90 -7.37 12.09
N PRO A 426 10.69 -7.84 12.49
CA PRO A 426 9.89 -7.17 13.50
C PRO A 426 10.54 -7.09 14.87
N THR A 427 11.26 -8.14 15.29
CA THR A 427 11.85 -8.21 16.63
C THR A 427 13.04 -7.27 16.73
N GLU A 428 13.91 -7.31 15.71
CA GLU A 428 15.06 -6.41 15.63
C GLU A 428 14.61 -4.95 15.49
N PHE A 429 13.57 -4.69 14.68
CA PHE A 429 13.01 -3.35 14.52
C PHE A 429 12.52 -2.78 15.86
N ILE A 430 11.75 -3.53 16.64
CA ILE A 430 11.25 -3.04 17.93
C ILE A 430 12.38 -2.78 18.93
N ALA A 431 13.41 -3.63 18.96
CA ALA A 431 14.59 -3.40 19.79
C ALA A 431 15.33 -2.10 19.42
N TRP A 432 15.42 -1.79 18.12
CA TRP A 432 15.97 -0.52 17.63
C TRP A 432 15.14 0.68 18.09
N ILE A 433 13.81 0.62 17.98
CA ILE A 433 12.90 1.68 18.45
C ILE A 433 13.04 1.93 19.95
N GLN A 434 13.03 0.87 20.76
CA GLN A 434 13.17 0.98 22.21
C GLN A 434 14.49 1.66 22.60
N ARG A 435 15.60 1.30 21.92
CA ARG A 435 16.90 1.95 22.12
C ARG A 435 16.81 3.46 21.84
N ILE A 436 16.18 3.88 20.76
CA ILE A 436 16.01 5.31 20.44
C ILE A 436 15.19 6.01 21.54
N LEU A 437 14.07 5.42 21.94
CA LEU A 437 13.18 5.99 22.94
C LEU A 437 13.84 6.15 24.32
N THR A 438 14.77 5.27 24.70
CA THR A 438 15.49 5.37 25.98
C THR A 438 16.64 6.38 25.97
N HIS A 439 17.27 6.62 24.81
CA HIS A 439 18.41 7.54 24.69
C HIS A 439 18.01 9.00 24.43
N SER A 440 16.72 9.27 24.21
CA SER A 440 16.18 10.60 23.91
C SER A 440 15.99 11.51 25.15
N HIS A 441 16.80 11.34 26.19
CA HIS A 441 16.69 12.07 27.47
C HIS A 441 17.81 13.06 27.71
#